data_AF-A0A1X1Q782-F1
#
_entry.id   AF-A0A1X1Q782-F1
#
_cell.length_a   1.000
_cell.length_b   1.000
_cell.length_c   1.000
_cell.angle_alpha   90.00
_cell.angle_beta   90.00
_cell.angle_gamma   90.00
#
_symmetry.space_group_name_H-M   'P 1'
#
loop_
_entity.id
_entity.type
_entity.pdbx_description
1 polymer ?
#
loop_
_entity_poly.entity_id
_entity_poly.type
_entity_poly.pdbx_seq_one_letter_code
_entity_poly.pdbx_strand_id
1 'polypeptide(L)'
;MMTNNYLKQLNGSYEQYTKLFEQSDGKKLHRASDDAVGYSKYLRYKNSLTNVEQFQEDITTAVSWMKNSDASLVNVTERMKEFKGKVVAAGNSTNNENDMKDIAKELLASVQEVVADMNAQIGDRYLFSGQSDTTMPFEISRDKQKRGETKTLSEAQAKFFTNVGETGSVSQMLKLVDVNNDNNVYYMNVKDGRIYTKDFVENGFKDIDTSDPNYLDPAKLAGKQVGDLGGAFPVSDNFKENGVIIQGTANVGDNWRGNVTVEGQNVEVKFATTEQYIVTYKGDAKYISMVKKTGGIDKATDTVNQTGQDVFGSDIFDYGNSPATGTAMLNDLLYTVAKIDSADYHWTANDGLTISDTAHATVLGAQTTMAARQQAYSAASDMLTTQDESITSDITDVSSTDVAKLATMLMEYQTIYSLSLSVGSKILPGTLADYLH
;
A
#
# COMPACT_ATOMS: atom_id res chain seq x y z
N MET A 1 -35.65 51.96 -51.99
CA MET A 1 -34.85 52.07 -50.74
C MET A 1 -35.65 51.72 -49.49
N MET A 2 -36.92 52.15 -49.34
CA MET A 2 -37.79 51.81 -48.20
C MET A 2 -38.04 50.30 -48.02
N THR A 3 -38.29 49.57 -49.12
CA THR A 3 -38.53 48.11 -49.09
C THR A 3 -37.31 47.32 -48.63
N ASN A 4 -36.10 47.74 -48.99
CA ASN A 4 -34.86 47.09 -48.53
C ASN A 4 -34.62 47.31 -47.04
N ASN A 5 -34.91 48.50 -46.52
CA ASN A 5 -34.81 48.78 -45.09
C ASN A 5 -35.85 48.00 -44.29
N TYR A 6 -37.08 47.88 -44.81
CA TYR A 6 -38.14 47.06 -44.22
C TYR A 6 -37.77 45.57 -44.20
N LEU A 7 -37.30 45.00 -45.32
CA LEU A 7 -36.86 43.60 -45.39
C LEU A 7 -35.66 43.34 -44.45
N LYS A 8 -34.74 44.30 -44.33
CA LYS A 8 -33.61 44.21 -43.40
C LYS A 8 -34.06 44.23 -41.94
N GLN A 9 -35.07 45.06 -41.60
CA GLN A 9 -35.67 45.05 -40.26
C GLN A 9 -36.44 43.77 -39.98
N LEU A 10 -37.24 43.27 -40.93
CA LEU A 10 -38.03 42.06 -40.76
C LEU A 10 -37.14 40.82 -40.58
N ASN A 11 -36.11 40.69 -41.42
CA ASN A 11 -35.10 39.63 -41.27
C ASN A 11 -34.34 39.77 -39.95
N GLY A 12 -34.00 40.99 -39.52
CA GLY A 12 -33.33 41.23 -38.24
C GLY A 12 -34.21 40.86 -37.03
N SER A 13 -35.51 41.19 -37.05
CA SER A 13 -36.45 40.80 -35.99
C SER A 13 -36.70 39.29 -35.96
N TYR A 14 -36.75 38.65 -37.14
CA TYR A 14 -36.87 37.20 -37.24
C TYR A 14 -35.62 36.48 -36.69
N GLU A 15 -34.42 36.98 -37.01
CA GLU A 15 -33.16 36.45 -36.49
C GLU A 15 -33.07 36.57 -34.96
N GLN A 16 -33.50 37.70 -34.39
CA GLN A 16 -33.58 37.87 -32.94
C GLN A 16 -34.60 36.92 -32.30
N TYR A 17 -35.76 36.74 -32.92
CA TYR A 17 -36.75 35.76 -32.46
C TYR A 17 -36.18 34.34 -32.47
N THR A 18 -35.53 33.92 -33.57
CA THR A 18 -34.89 32.59 -33.66
C THR A 18 -33.81 32.42 -32.60
N LYS A 19 -32.98 33.44 -32.36
CA LYS A 19 -31.94 33.41 -31.33
C LYS A 19 -32.53 33.27 -29.93
N LEU A 20 -33.58 34.02 -29.59
CA LEU A 20 -34.29 33.88 -28.32
C LEU A 20 -34.96 32.51 -28.21
N PHE A 21 -35.54 32.01 -29.30
CA PHE A 21 -36.19 30.70 -29.32
C PHE A 21 -35.20 29.56 -29.12
N GLU A 22 -33.96 29.70 -29.60
CA GLU A 22 -32.87 28.75 -29.35
C GLU A 22 -32.53 28.63 -27.86
N GLN A 23 -32.74 29.69 -27.06
CA GLN A 23 -32.52 29.69 -25.60
C GLN A 23 -33.68 29.06 -24.81
N SER A 24 -34.71 28.55 -25.50
CA SER A 24 -35.86 27.87 -24.89
C SER A 24 -35.47 26.61 -24.10
N ASP A 25 -34.30 26.04 -24.37
CA ASP A 25 -33.72 24.93 -23.61
C ASP A 25 -33.10 25.34 -22.25
N GLY A 26 -33.20 26.63 -21.91
CA GLY A 26 -32.69 27.21 -20.67
C GLY A 26 -31.24 27.68 -20.74
N LYS A 27 -30.55 27.53 -21.89
CA LYS A 27 -29.16 27.94 -22.06
C LYS A 27 -29.07 29.14 -22.99
N LYS A 28 -28.33 30.17 -22.55
CA LYS A 28 -28.02 31.37 -23.35
C LYS A 28 -26.80 31.20 -24.26
N LEU A 29 -26.00 30.16 -24.03
CA LEU A 29 -24.73 29.91 -24.72
C LEU A 29 -24.81 28.62 -25.55
N HIS A 30 -24.97 28.76 -26.87
CA HIS A 30 -24.89 27.63 -27.81
C HIS A 30 -23.61 27.67 -28.63
N ARG A 31 -23.13 28.88 -28.93
CA ARG A 31 -22.02 29.13 -29.85
C ARG A 31 -21.10 30.21 -29.29
N ALA A 32 -19.83 30.20 -29.70
CA ALA A 32 -18.87 31.25 -29.34
C ALA A 32 -19.29 32.65 -29.84
N SER A 33 -20.15 32.73 -30.85
CA SER A 33 -20.73 33.98 -31.35
C SER A 33 -21.82 34.57 -30.45
N ASP A 34 -22.39 33.80 -29.52
CA ASP A 34 -23.45 34.29 -28.64
C ASP A 34 -22.89 35.20 -27.55
N ASP A 35 -21.78 34.80 -26.95
CA ASP A 35 -20.93 35.59 -26.06
C ASP A 35 -19.54 34.94 -26.00
N ALA A 36 -18.55 35.52 -26.68
CA ALA A 36 -17.21 34.96 -26.74
C ALA A 36 -16.52 34.89 -25.35
N VAL A 37 -16.83 35.84 -24.46
CA VAL A 37 -16.22 35.90 -23.11
C VAL A 37 -16.87 34.84 -22.22
N GLY A 38 -18.21 34.80 -22.17
CA GLY A 38 -18.96 33.77 -21.44
C GLY A 38 -18.65 32.37 -21.95
N TYR A 39 -18.60 32.18 -23.27
CA TYR A 39 -18.28 30.88 -23.87
C TYR A 39 -16.86 30.40 -23.54
N SER A 40 -15.87 31.30 -23.49
CA SER A 40 -14.51 30.93 -23.07
C SER A 40 -14.43 30.45 -21.63
N LYS A 41 -15.21 31.07 -20.71
CA LYS A 41 -15.32 30.63 -19.31
C LYS A 41 -16.06 29.30 -19.23
N TYR A 42 -17.19 29.18 -19.93
CA TYR A 42 -17.96 27.94 -20.03
C TYR A 42 -17.10 26.76 -20.47
N LEU A 43 -16.28 26.91 -21.52
CA LEU A 43 -15.37 25.85 -21.97
C LEU A 43 -14.32 25.48 -20.91
N ARG A 44 -13.76 26.47 -20.20
CA ARG A 44 -12.80 26.22 -19.11
C ARG A 44 -13.44 25.45 -17.98
N TYR A 45 -14.63 25.87 -17.53
CA TYR A 45 -15.36 25.18 -16.47
C TYR A 45 -15.79 23.78 -16.90
N LYS A 46 -16.25 23.59 -18.14
CA LYS A 46 -16.60 22.27 -18.67
C LYS A 46 -15.40 21.32 -18.71
N ASN A 47 -14.24 21.80 -19.17
CA ASN A 47 -13.01 21.00 -19.13
C ASN A 47 -12.60 20.66 -17.68
N SER A 48 -12.78 21.60 -16.75
CA SER A 48 -12.52 21.36 -15.33
C SER A 48 -13.48 20.33 -14.74
N LEU A 49 -14.77 20.39 -15.10
CA LEU A 49 -15.80 19.45 -14.67
C LEU A 49 -15.45 18.03 -15.11
N THR A 50 -15.13 17.83 -16.39
CA THR A 50 -14.73 16.52 -16.91
C THR A 50 -13.51 15.93 -16.19
N ASN A 51 -12.53 16.77 -15.82
CA ASN A 51 -11.39 16.30 -15.03
C ASN A 51 -11.81 15.91 -13.60
N VAL A 52 -12.69 16.68 -12.96
CA VAL A 52 -13.20 16.38 -11.62
C VAL A 52 -14.02 15.09 -11.61
N GLU A 53 -14.91 14.89 -12.60
CA GLU A 53 -15.68 13.65 -12.78
C GLU A 53 -14.75 12.44 -12.93
N GLN A 54 -13.69 12.56 -13.74
CA GLN A 54 -12.69 11.50 -13.89
C GLN A 54 -11.98 11.19 -12.57
N PHE A 55 -11.56 12.22 -11.82
CA PHE A 55 -10.94 12.01 -10.52
C PHE A 55 -11.90 11.39 -9.49
N GLN A 56 -13.20 11.70 -9.54
CA GLN A 56 -14.20 11.06 -8.68
C GLN A 56 -14.33 9.56 -8.98
N GLU A 57 -14.29 9.16 -10.24
CA GLU A 57 -14.31 7.75 -10.65
C GLU A 57 -13.04 7.01 -10.18
N ASP A 58 -11.87 7.62 -10.38
CA ASP A 58 -10.58 7.11 -9.92
C ASP A 58 -10.56 6.95 -8.39
N ILE A 59 -11.02 7.95 -7.63
CA ILE A 59 -11.11 7.89 -6.17
C ILE A 59 -12.11 6.84 -5.70
N THR A 60 -13.25 6.70 -6.38
CA THR A 60 -14.25 5.68 -6.02
C THR A 60 -13.67 4.28 -6.18
N THR A 61 -12.94 4.05 -7.27
CA THR A 61 -12.22 2.79 -7.52
C THR A 61 -11.13 2.57 -6.47
N ALA A 62 -10.38 3.60 -6.13
CA ALA A 62 -9.33 3.58 -5.10
C ALA A 62 -9.90 3.20 -3.73
N VAL A 63 -10.98 3.85 -3.30
CA VAL A 63 -11.64 3.58 -2.02
C VAL A 63 -12.21 2.17 -1.99
N SER A 64 -12.75 1.66 -3.10
CA SER A 64 -13.19 0.26 -3.19
C SER A 64 -12.03 -0.72 -2.99
N TRP A 65 -10.89 -0.48 -3.67
CA TRP A 65 -9.68 -1.30 -3.50
C TRP A 65 -9.19 -1.29 -2.05
N MET A 66 -9.09 -0.10 -1.45
CA MET A 66 -8.63 0.09 -0.07
C MET A 66 -9.56 -0.56 0.94
N LYS A 67 -10.88 -0.46 0.78
CA LYS A 67 -11.86 -1.09 1.69
C LYS A 67 -11.75 -2.61 1.72
N ASN A 68 -11.60 -3.24 0.56
CA ASN A 68 -11.43 -4.70 0.51
C ASN A 68 -10.07 -5.13 1.07
N SER A 69 -9.01 -4.36 0.79
CA SER A 69 -7.69 -4.61 1.36
C SER A 69 -7.68 -4.45 2.89
N ASP A 70 -8.34 -3.41 3.41
CA ASP A 70 -8.50 -3.18 4.86
C ASP A 70 -9.29 -4.32 5.51
N ALA A 71 -10.37 -4.80 4.88
CA ALA A 71 -11.12 -5.94 5.38
C ALA A 71 -10.26 -7.21 5.51
N SER A 72 -9.43 -7.51 4.50
CA SER A 72 -8.45 -8.60 4.57
C SER A 72 -7.42 -8.37 5.68
N LEU A 73 -6.88 -7.15 5.82
CA LEU A 73 -5.91 -6.84 6.88
C LEU A 73 -6.51 -6.93 8.29
N VAL A 74 -7.77 -6.54 8.48
CA VAL A 74 -8.50 -6.70 9.74
C VAL A 74 -8.60 -8.17 10.13
N ASN A 75 -8.95 -9.04 9.17
CA ASN A 75 -8.98 -10.49 9.40
C ASN A 75 -7.59 -11.01 9.80
N VAL A 76 -6.55 -10.61 9.07
CA VAL A 76 -5.17 -11.00 9.39
C VAL A 76 -4.76 -10.51 10.79
N THR A 77 -5.06 -9.27 11.17
CA THR A 77 -4.75 -8.72 12.50
C THR A 77 -5.42 -9.53 13.61
N GLU A 78 -6.70 -9.88 13.47
CA GLU A 78 -7.38 -10.70 14.49
C GLU A 78 -6.81 -12.12 14.53
N ARG A 79 -6.48 -12.71 13.37
CA ARG A 79 -5.78 -14.01 13.31
C ARG A 79 -4.40 -13.98 13.97
N MET A 80 -3.64 -12.89 13.82
CA MET A 80 -2.35 -12.73 14.51
C MET A 80 -2.50 -12.63 16.02
N LYS A 81 -3.56 -11.97 16.49
CA LYS A 81 -3.89 -11.88 17.91
C LYS A 81 -4.30 -13.25 18.48
N GLU A 82 -5.09 -14.03 17.74
CA GLU A 82 -5.41 -15.42 18.09
C GLU A 82 -4.16 -16.31 18.09
N PHE A 83 -3.29 -16.17 17.08
CA PHE A 83 -2.00 -16.87 16.99
C PHE A 83 -1.14 -16.58 18.22
N LYS A 84 -0.98 -15.30 18.58
CA LYS A 84 -0.28 -14.89 19.80
C LYS A 84 -0.86 -15.55 21.05
N GLY A 85 -2.20 -15.57 21.19
CA GLY A 85 -2.87 -16.21 22.32
C GLY A 85 -2.52 -17.71 22.44
N LYS A 86 -2.49 -18.41 21.30
CA LYS A 86 -2.09 -19.82 21.24
C LYS A 86 -0.59 -20.03 21.51
N VAL A 87 0.28 -19.12 21.07
CA VAL A 87 1.72 -19.16 21.39
C VAL A 87 1.95 -18.97 22.90
N VAL A 88 1.22 -18.05 23.54
CA VAL A 88 1.26 -17.90 25.01
C VAL A 88 0.80 -19.18 25.69
N ALA A 89 -0.28 -19.81 25.20
CA ALA A 89 -0.75 -21.09 25.72
C ALA A 89 0.31 -22.19 25.56
N ALA A 90 0.96 -22.27 24.39
CA ALA A 90 2.03 -23.24 24.10
C ALA A 90 3.28 -23.03 24.96
N GLY A 91 3.63 -21.78 25.28
CA GLY A 91 4.77 -21.43 26.14
C GLY A 91 4.59 -21.80 27.62
N ASN A 92 3.44 -22.36 28.02
CA ASN A 92 3.23 -22.81 29.39
C ASN A 92 3.95 -24.13 29.67
N SER A 93 4.79 -24.15 30.72
CA SER A 93 5.60 -25.30 31.14
C SER A 93 4.82 -26.56 31.55
N THR A 94 3.50 -26.46 31.70
CA THR A 94 2.63 -27.59 32.07
C THR A 94 2.16 -28.42 30.88
N ASN A 95 2.33 -27.96 29.65
CA ASN A 95 1.90 -28.69 28.46
C ASN A 95 2.79 -29.90 28.21
N ASN A 96 2.18 -31.01 27.77
CA ASN A 96 2.95 -32.16 27.34
C ASN A 96 3.31 -32.04 25.84
N GLU A 97 4.20 -32.92 25.36
CA GLU A 97 4.66 -32.92 23.95
C GLU A 97 3.51 -33.11 22.93
N ASN A 98 2.48 -33.90 23.28
CA ASN A 98 1.32 -34.10 22.40
C ASN A 98 0.45 -32.85 22.34
N ASP A 99 0.22 -32.18 23.46
CA ASP A 99 -0.54 -30.93 23.53
C ASP A 99 0.13 -29.86 22.67
N MET A 100 1.47 -29.76 22.73
CA MET A 100 2.23 -28.82 21.89
C MET A 100 2.11 -29.15 20.40
N LYS A 101 2.17 -30.43 20.02
CA LYS A 101 1.95 -30.86 18.64
C LYS A 101 0.55 -30.53 18.13
N ASP A 102 -0.46 -30.66 18.98
CA ASP A 102 -1.83 -30.31 18.62
C ASP A 102 -2.01 -28.78 18.50
N ILE A 103 -1.42 -28.00 19.41
CA ILE A 103 -1.36 -26.54 19.28
C ILE A 103 -0.60 -26.12 18.01
N ALA A 104 0.50 -26.79 17.67
CA ALA A 104 1.26 -26.52 16.45
C ALA A 104 0.41 -26.74 15.18
N LYS A 105 -0.43 -27.79 15.13
CA LYS A 105 -1.37 -28.00 14.01
C LYS A 105 -2.40 -26.87 13.91
N GLU A 106 -2.91 -26.42 15.03
CA GLU A 106 -3.85 -25.29 15.06
C GLU A 106 -3.20 -23.97 14.63
N LEU A 107 -1.95 -23.72 15.04
CA LEU A 107 -1.17 -22.56 14.62
C LEU A 107 -0.82 -22.64 13.13
N LEU A 108 -0.51 -23.83 12.61
CA LEU A 108 -0.30 -24.04 11.18
C LEU A 108 -1.56 -23.70 10.38
N ALA A 109 -2.74 -24.13 10.84
CA ALA A 109 -4.01 -23.78 10.22
C ALA A 109 -4.24 -22.26 10.24
N SER A 110 -3.92 -21.59 11.35
CA SER A 110 -4.01 -20.12 11.45
C SER A 110 -3.11 -19.42 10.41
N VAL A 111 -1.88 -19.88 10.20
CA VAL A 111 -0.99 -19.33 9.16
C VAL A 111 -1.53 -19.61 7.74
N GLN A 112 -2.12 -20.78 7.51
CA GLN A 112 -2.75 -21.10 6.22
C GLN A 112 -3.93 -20.18 5.92
N GLU A 113 -4.76 -19.87 6.93
CA GLU A 113 -5.85 -18.91 6.80
C GLU A 113 -5.35 -17.50 6.51
N VAL A 114 -4.30 -17.05 7.20
CA VAL A 114 -3.66 -15.76 6.91
C VAL A 114 -3.18 -15.70 5.45
N VAL A 115 -2.54 -16.76 4.96
CA VAL A 115 -2.12 -16.83 3.55
C VAL A 115 -3.33 -16.77 2.60
N ALA A 116 -4.46 -17.39 2.97
CA ALA A 116 -5.69 -17.32 2.20
C ALA A 116 -6.28 -15.90 2.16
N ASP A 117 -6.34 -15.21 3.31
CA ASP A 117 -6.80 -13.82 3.40
C ASP A 117 -5.92 -12.86 2.59
N MET A 118 -4.62 -13.12 2.54
CA MET A 118 -3.66 -12.36 1.74
C MET A 118 -3.66 -12.72 0.26
N ASN A 119 -4.34 -13.79 -0.12
CA ASN A 119 -4.65 -14.16 -1.50
C ASN A 119 -6.06 -13.67 -1.90
N ALA A 120 -6.67 -12.76 -1.14
CA ALA A 120 -7.97 -12.17 -1.47
C ALA A 120 -7.97 -11.45 -2.83
N GLN A 121 -9.12 -11.53 -3.51
CA GLN A 121 -9.33 -11.01 -4.85
C GLN A 121 -10.50 -10.02 -4.89
N ILE A 122 -10.39 -9.01 -5.76
CA ILE A 122 -11.52 -8.24 -6.26
C ILE A 122 -11.68 -8.53 -7.75
N GLY A 123 -12.80 -9.13 -8.14
CA GLY A 123 -12.99 -9.58 -9.52
C GLY A 123 -11.92 -10.62 -9.87
N ASP A 124 -11.15 -10.35 -10.92
CA ASP A 124 -10.06 -11.24 -11.38
C ASP A 124 -8.67 -10.82 -10.86
N ARG A 125 -8.60 -9.86 -9.93
CA ARG A 125 -7.35 -9.24 -9.48
C ARG A 125 -7.06 -9.51 -8.00
N TYR A 126 -5.84 -9.95 -7.71
CA TYR A 126 -5.31 -10.11 -6.37
C TYR A 126 -4.93 -8.76 -5.74
N LEU A 127 -5.29 -8.58 -4.48
CA LEU A 127 -5.12 -7.30 -3.78
C LEU A 127 -3.67 -6.98 -3.40
N PHE A 128 -2.90 -8.02 -3.06
CA PHE A 128 -1.58 -7.91 -2.42
C PHE A 128 -0.40 -8.30 -3.32
N SER A 129 -0.63 -8.54 -4.62
CA SER A 129 0.42 -8.95 -5.57
C SER A 129 1.09 -7.80 -6.33
N GLY A 130 0.82 -6.56 -5.96
CA GLY A 130 1.39 -5.39 -6.62
C GLY A 130 0.71 -5.07 -7.95
N GLN A 131 1.47 -4.76 -9.00
CA GLN A 131 0.98 -4.64 -10.38
C GLN A 131 0.78 -6.00 -11.07
N SER A 132 1.36 -7.07 -10.53
CA SER A 132 1.16 -8.45 -10.98
C SER A 132 -0.16 -9.01 -10.42
N ASP A 133 -1.24 -8.23 -10.59
CA ASP A 133 -2.58 -8.46 -10.01
C ASP A 133 -3.28 -9.72 -10.52
N THR A 134 -2.77 -10.36 -11.58
CA THR A 134 -3.29 -11.63 -12.11
C THR A 134 -2.61 -12.88 -11.54
N THR A 135 -1.54 -12.70 -10.76
CA THR A 135 -0.76 -13.82 -10.19
C THR A 135 -1.05 -13.95 -8.70
N MET A 136 -1.29 -15.18 -8.24
CA MET A 136 -1.48 -15.47 -6.82
C MET A 136 -0.25 -15.02 -6.02
N PRO A 137 -0.40 -14.13 -5.03
CA PRO A 137 0.74 -13.52 -4.36
C PRO A 137 1.48 -14.51 -3.47
N PHE A 138 0.80 -15.33 -2.67
CA PHE A 138 1.45 -16.18 -1.67
C PHE A 138 1.19 -17.66 -1.92
N GLU A 139 2.26 -18.46 -1.93
CA GLU A 139 2.19 -19.92 -2.04
C GLU A 139 3.01 -20.59 -0.93
N ILE A 140 2.42 -21.59 -0.27
CA ILE A 140 3.08 -22.41 0.76
C ILE A 140 3.69 -23.65 0.09
N SER A 141 4.93 -23.98 0.45
CA SER A 141 5.62 -25.18 -0.02
C SER A 141 4.86 -26.46 0.36
N ARG A 142 4.91 -27.47 -0.52
CA ARG A 142 4.31 -28.78 -0.23
C ARG A 142 5.11 -29.57 0.81
N ASP A 143 6.43 -29.43 0.76
CA ASP A 143 7.37 -30.13 1.62
C ASP A 143 8.04 -29.17 2.59
N LYS A 144 8.46 -29.68 3.75
CA LYS A 144 9.30 -28.95 4.70
C LYS A 144 10.69 -28.74 4.09
N GLN A 145 11.24 -27.54 4.25
CA GLN A 145 12.59 -27.18 3.83
C GLN A 145 13.41 -26.69 5.02
N LYS A 146 14.73 -26.85 4.95
CA LYS A 146 15.66 -26.38 5.98
C LYS A 146 15.86 -24.88 5.86
N ARG A 147 15.24 -24.12 6.76
CA ARG A 147 15.45 -22.67 6.90
C ARG A 147 16.50 -22.40 7.96
N GLY A 148 17.33 -21.38 7.76
CA GLY A 148 18.22 -20.87 8.80
C GLY A 148 17.43 -20.38 10.02
N GLU A 149 17.92 -20.70 11.22
CA GLU A 149 17.33 -20.20 12.45
C GLU A 149 17.79 -18.77 12.73
N THR A 150 16.85 -17.95 13.16
CA THR A 150 17.10 -16.56 13.53
C THR A 150 16.69 -16.31 14.97
N LYS A 151 17.31 -15.30 15.57
CA LYS A 151 16.89 -14.69 16.83
C LYS A 151 16.29 -13.34 16.52
N THR A 152 14.97 -13.21 16.70
CA THR A 152 14.31 -11.91 16.67
C THR A 152 14.63 -11.15 17.94
N LEU A 153 15.18 -9.94 17.80
CA LEU A 153 15.59 -9.11 18.90
C LEU A 153 14.41 -8.28 19.41
N SER A 154 14.25 -8.20 20.73
CA SER A 154 13.36 -7.22 21.35
C SER A 154 13.84 -5.79 21.07
N GLU A 155 12.96 -4.80 21.26
CA GLU A 155 13.29 -3.39 21.01
C GLU A 155 14.54 -2.93 21.79
N ALA A 156 14.71 -3.38 23.03
CA ALA A 156 15.88 -3.07 23.85
C ALA A 156 17.17 -3.70 23.30
N GLN A 157 17.10 -4.97 22.86
CA GLN A 157 18.22 -5.66 22.24
C GLN A 157 18.60 -5.02 20.90
N ALA A 158 17.61 -4.73 20.05
CA ALA A 158 17.82 -4.08 18.76
C ALA A 158 18.52 -2.72 18.94
N LYS A 159 18.11 -1.92 19.93
CA LYS A 159 18.79 -0.64 20.27
C LYS A 159 20.23 -0.83 20.73
N PHE A 160 20.50 -1.87 21.51
CA PHE A 160 21.85 -2.17 22.00
C PHE A 160 22.79 -2.67 20.89
N PHE A 161 22.32 -3.58 20.03
CA PHE A 161 23.16 -4.15 18.97
C PHE A 161 23.25 -3.28 17.72
N THR A 162 22.48 -2.18 17.67
CA THR A 162 22.65 -1.13 16.67
C THR A 162 23.63 -0.09 17.22
N ASN A 163 24.86 -0.09 16.73
CA ASN A 163 25.88 0.87 17.16
C ASN A 163 25.43 2.33 16.90
N VAL A 164 25.89 3.27 17.74
CA VAL A 164 25.68 4.71 17.56
C VAL A 164 26.53 5.18 16.38
N GLY A 165 26.03 5.03 15.16
CA GLY A 165 26.74 5.40 13.94
C GLY A 165 26.34 4.60 12.71
N GLU A 166 25.67 3.45 12.87
CA GLU A 166 25.12 2.69 11.75
C GLU A 166 23.71 3.17 11.39
N THR A 167 23.44 3.32 10.08
CA THR A 167 22.11 3.65 9.60
C THR A 167 21.27 2.38 9.53
N GLY A 168 20.34 2.22 10.48
CA GLY A 168 19.30 1.20 10.46
C GLY A 168 19.41 0.17 11.59
N SER A 169 18.28 -0.19 12.18
CA SER A 169 18.20 -1.14 13.29
C SER A 169 18.59 -2.57 12.89
N VAL A 170 19.23 -3.31 13.78
CA VAL A 170 19.35 -4.77 13.71
C VAL A 170 18.11 -5.37 14.37
N SER A 171 17.19 -5.94 13.57
CA SER A 171 15.97 -6.58 14.08
C SER A 171 16.17 -8.07 14.39
N GLN A 172 17.14 -8.71 13.74
CA GLN A 172 17.37 -10.15 13.82
C GLN A 172 18.87 -10.46 13.80
N MET A 173 19.24 -11.60 14.39
CA MET A 173 20.56 -12.20 14.30
C MET A 173 20.47 -13.64 13.79
N LEU A 174 21.49 -14.11 13.07
CA LEU A 174 21.57 -15.51 12.65
C LEU A 174 21.99 -16.38 13.84
N LYS A 175 21.30 -17.51 14.04
CA LYS A 175 21.66 -18.48 15.07
C LYS A 175 22.69 -19.46 14.52
N LEU A 176 23.77 -19.59 15.27
CA LEU A 176 24.85 -20.53 15.03
C LEU A 176 24.90 -21.56 16.15
N VAL A 177 25.35 -22.77 15.81
CA VAL A 177 25.58 -23.85 16.77
C VAL A 177 26.99 -24.40 16.61
N ASP A 178 27.59 -24.86 17.70
CA ASP A 178 28.85 -25.62 17.67
C ASP A 178 28.66 -26.90 16.87
N VAL A 179 29.62 -27.19 15.99
CA VAL A 179 29.62 -28.40 15.16
C VAL A 179 29.63 -29.67 16.02
N ASN A 180 30.27 -29.62 17.19
CA ASN A 180 30.44 -30.74 18.10
C ASN A 180 29.35 -30.84 19.18
N ASN A 181 28.61 -29.76 19.43
CA ASN A 181 27.55 -29.72 20.44
C ASN A 181 26.45 -28.71 20.08
N ASP A 182 25.35 -29.20 19.50
CA ASP A 182 24.24 -28.35 19.06
C ASP A 182 23.58 -27.53 20.19
N ASN A 183 23.86 -27.83 21.47
CA ASN A 183 23.38 -27.04 22.62
C ASN A 183 24.15 -25.74 22.83
N ASN A 184 25.37 -25.63 22.29
CA ASN A 184 26.18 -24.42 22.35
C ASN A 184 25.73 -23.47 21.25
N VAL A 185 24.91 -22.49 21.62
CA VAL A 185 24.29 -21.53 20.70
C VAL A 185 25.02 -20.20 20.73
N TYR A 186 25.25 -19.65 19.54
CA TYR A 186 25.81 -18.31 19.32
C TYR A 186 24.91 -17.52 18.37
N TYR A 187 24.99 -16.20 18.45
CA TYR A 187 24.22 -15.31 17.59
C TYR A 187 25.15 -14.39 16.82
N MET A 188 24.96 -14.33 15.51
CA MET A 188 25.75 -13.50 14.62
C MET A 188 24.94 -12.31 14.14
N ASN A 189 25.50 -11.12 14.32
CA ASN A 189 25.00 -9.93 13.66
C ASN A 189 25.58 -9.88 12.23
N VAL A 190 24.70 -9.85 11.24
CA VAL A 190 25.10 -9.90 9.82
C VAL A 190 25.60 -8.55 9.31
N LYS A 191 25.33 -7.44 10.01
CA LYS A 191 25.78 -6.11 9.57
C LYS A 191 27.26 -5.87 9.88
N ASP A 192 27.70 -6.27 11.07
CA ASP A 192 29.07 -6.09 11.55
C ASP A 192 29.92 -7.37 11.44
N GLY A 193 29.28 -8.54 11.26
CA GLY A 193 29.94 -9.85 11.23
C GLY A 193 30.37 -10.35 12.62
N ARG A 194 29.91 -9.72 13.70
CA ARG A 194 30.29 -10.08 15.06
C ARG A 194 29.41 -11.20 15.60
N ILE A 195 30.05 -12.11 16.34
CA ILE A 195 29.39 -13.28 16.93
C ILE A 195 29.41 -13.15 18.45
N TYR A 196 28.24 -13.32 19.05
CA TYR A 196 27.98 -13.14 20.47
C TYR A 196 27.49 -14.45 21.11
N THR A 197 27.73 -14.60 22.41
CA THR A 197 27.18 -15.73 23.17
C THR A 197 25.67 -15.58 23.39
N LYS A 198 24.96 -16.71 23.49
CA LYS A 198 23.51 -16.71 23.80
C LYS A 198 23.17 -15.89 25.04
N ASP A 199 23.91 -16.11 26.13
CA ASP A 199 23.67 -15.46 27.42
C ASP A 199 23.82 -13.93 27.33
N PHE A 200 24.80 -13.45 26.57
CA PHE A 200 25.01 -12.02 26.38
C PHE A 200 23.86 -11.36 25.63
N VAL A 201 23.42 -11.96 24.53
CA VAL A 201 22.31 -11.42 23.73
C VAL A 201 21.01 -11.44 24.51
N GLU A 202 20.75 -12.49 25.29
CA GLU A 202 19.46 -12.64 26.01
C GLU A 202 19.39 -11.79 27.28
N ASN A 203 20.46 -11.73 28.06
CA ASN A 203 20.45 -11.05 29.36
C ASN A 203 21.64 -10.12 29.60
N GLY A 204 22.84 -10.51 29.18
CA GLY A 204 24.08 -9.82 29.55
C GLY A 204 24.31 -8.43 28.92
N PHE A 205 23.50 -8.02 27.94
CA PHE A 205 23.54 -6.68 27.34
C PHE A 205 23.02 -5.60 28.29
N LYS A 206 22.13 -5.95 29.23
CA LYS A 206 21.52 -5.01 30.19
C LYS A 206 22.53 -4.46 31.20
N ASP A 207 23.61 -5.20 31.43
CA ASP A 207 24.66 -4.84 32.38
C ASP A 207 25.72 -3.92 31.76
N ILE A 208 25.60 -3.58 30.48
CA ILE A 208 26.52 -2.71 29.76
C ILE A 208 26.01 -1.26 29.79
N ASP A 209 26.88 -0.34 30.17
CA ASP A 209 26.58 1.09 30.14
C ASP A 209 26.57 1.62 28.69
N THR A 210 25.37 1.85 28.17
CA THR A 210 25.14 2.38 26.81
C THR A 210 25.33 3.90 26.70
N SER A 211 25.68 4.59 27.78
CA SER A 211 26.00 6.03 27.73
C SER A 211 27.37 6.31 27.11
N ASP A 212 28.25 5.30 27.09
CA ASP A 212 29.54 5.34 26.42
C ASP A 212 29.35 5.12 24.90
N PRO A 213 29.83 6.02 24.02
CA PRO A 213 29.72 5.84 22.57
C PRO A 213 30.42 4.58 22.03
N ASN A 214 31.38 4.01 22.76
CA ASN A 214 32.17 2.84 22.39
C ASN A 214 31.82 1.62 23.25
N TYR A 215 30.55 1.47 23.65
CA TYR A 215 30.09 0.35 24.49
C TYR A 215 30.18 -1.03 23.78
N LEU A 216 30.27 -1.04 22.44
CA LEU A 216 30.47 -2.23 21.61
C LEU A 216 31.94 -2.49 21.25
N ASP A 217 32.90 -1.86 21.95
CA ASP A 217 34.33 -2.16 21.78
C ASP A 217 34.62 -3.61 22.19
N PRO A 218 35.30 -4.41 21.34
CA PRO A 218 35.72 -5.78 21.68
C PRO A 218 36.41 -5.91 23.05
N ALA A 219 37.15 -4.88 23.49
CA ALA A 219 37.81 -4.89 24.79
C ALA A 219 36.82 -4.85 25.98
N LYS A 220 35.66 -4.20 25.81
CA LYS A 220 34.59 -4.11 26.83
C LYS A 220 33.64 -5.30 26.77
N LEU A 221 33.58 -5.97 25.62
CA LEU A 221 32.79 -7.17 25.40
C LEU A 221 33.62 -8.46 25.50
N ALA A 222 34.77 -8.42 26.19
CA ALA A 222 35.64 -9.58 26.36
C ALA A 222 34.86 -10.76 26.98
N GLY A 223 34.89 -11.92 26.30
CA GLY A 223 34.15 -13.13 26.69
C GLY A 223 32.65 -13.11 26.33
N LYS A 224 32.12 -11.98 25.87
CA LYS A 224 30.73 -11.79 25.42
C LYS A 224 30.64 -11.80 23.89
N GLN A 225 31.57 -11.12 23.22
CA GLN A 225 31.87 -11.27 21.80
C GLN A 225 32.92 -12.38 21.64
N VAL A 226 32.59 -13.40 20.85
CA VAL A 226 33.39 -14.62 20.68
C VAL A 226 33.92 -14.79 19.26
N GLY A 227 33.44 -14.00 18.31
CA GLY A 227 33.94 -14.03 16.93
C GLY A 227 33.76 -12.68 16.23
N ASP A 228 34.55 -12.48 15.19
CA ASP A 228 34.47 -11.34 14.29
C ASP A 228 34.87 -11.80 12.88
N LEU A 229 33.95 -11.67 11.92
CA LEU A 229 34.17 -12.03 10.52
C LEU A 229 34.79 -10.88 9.70
N GLY A 230 35.09 -9.74 10.31
CA GLY A 230 35.81 -8.63 9.69
C GLY A 230 34.94 -7.76 8.78
N GLY A 231 33.62 -7.77 8.96
CA GLY A 231 32.66 -6.94 8.22
C GLY A 231 31.31 -7.63 7.98
N ALA A 232 30.46 -6.97 7.19
CA ALA A 232 29.12 -7.46 6.88
C ALA A 232 29.14 -8.87 6.27
N PHE A 233 28.28 -9.75 6.78
CA PHE A 233 28.16 -11.12 6.34
C PHE A 233 27.19 -11.24 5.15
N PRO A 234 27.62 -11.81 3.99
CA PRO A 234 26.73 -11.98 2.84
C PRO A 234 25.76 -13.15 3.07
N VAL A 235 24.56 -12.83 3.55
CA VAL A 235 23.51 -13.82 3.83
C VAL A 235 23.07 -14.54 2.55
N SER A 236 23.01 -13.83 1.41
CA SER A 236 22.63 -14.35 0.09
C SER A 236 23.57 -15.42 -0.45
N ASP A 237 24.83 -15.45 -0.01
CA ASP A 237 25.77 -16.48 -0.42
C ASP A 237 25.45 -17.83 0.22
N ASN A 238 24.74 -17.84 1.36
CA ASN A 238 24.50 -19.03 2.18
C ASN A 238 23.02 -19.45 2.23
N PHE A 239 22.12 -18.50 2.02
CA PHE A 239 20.68 -18.69 2.10
C PHE A 239 20.01 -18.12 0.85
N LYS A 240 18.93 -18.78 0.43
CA LYS A 240 17.98 -18.20 -0.51
C LYS A 240 17.22 -17.06 0.18
N GLU A 241 16.54 -16.24 -0.62
CA GLU A 241 15.80 -15.07 -0.15
C GLU A 241 14.69 -15.40 0.86
N ASN A 242 14.15 -16.63 0.84
CA ASN A 242 13.17 -17.13 1.81
C ASN A 242 13.82 -17.78 3.07
N GLY A 243 15.13 -17.64 3.22
CA GLY A 243 15.93 -18.19 4.30
C GLY A 243 16.28 -19.67 4.18
N VAL A 244 15.94 -20.33 3.07
CA VAL A 244 16.28 -21.73 2.84
C VAL A 244 17.78 -21.87 2.61
N ILE A 245 18.43 -22.74 3.39
CA ILE A 245 19.88 -22.93 3.30
C ILE A 245 20.28 -23.52 1.94
N ILE A 246 21.35 -22.99 1.34
CA ILE A 246 21.94 -23.55 0.13
C ILE A 246 22.66 -24.85 0.50
N GLN A 247 22.43 -25.91 -0.27
CA GLN A 247 22.98 -27.25 0.01
C GLN A 247 23.95 -27.69 -1.08
N GLY A 248 24.97 -28.46 -0.69
CA GLY A 248 25.84 -29.17 -1.61
C GLY A 248 26.91 -28.31 -2.31
N THR A 249 27.11 -27.07 -1.85
CA THR A 249 28.21 -26.20 -2.32
C THR A 249 29.30 -26.13 -1.24
N ALA A 250 30.57 -26.23 -1.62
CA ALA A 250 31.68 -26.21 -0.67
C ALA A 250 31.79 -24.83 0.04
N ASN A 251 31.96 -24.83 1.36
CA ASN A 251 32.07 -23.65 2.22
C ASN A 251 30.89 -22.67 2.17
N VAL A 252 29.72 -23.16 1.74
CA VAL A 252 28.50 -22.38 1.56
C VAL A 252 27.35 -23.11 2.24
N GLY A 253 26.46 -22.35 2.88
CA GLY A 253 25.22 -22.86 3.45
C GLY A 253 25.47 -24.01 4.42
N ASP A 254 25.01 -25.22 4.09
CA ASP A 254 25.15 -26.41 4.95
C ASP A 254 26.61 -26.81 5.24
N ASN A 255 27.53 -26.48 4.34
CA ASN A 255 28.96 -26.75 4.47
C ASN A 255 29.75 -25.56 4.99
N TRP A 256 29.11 -24.42 5.25
CA TRP A 256 29.79 -23.27 5.84
C TRP A 256 30.21 -23.58 7.28
N ARG A 257 31.43 -23.16 7.63
CA ARG A 257 32.01 -23.28 8.97
C ARG A 257 32.66 -21.97 9.37
N GLY A 258 32.39 -21.51 10.58
CA GLY A 258 33.05 -20.37 11.21
C GLY A 258 33.90 -20.82 12.39
N ASN A 259 34.94 -20.06 12.72
CA ASN A 259 35.73 -20.28 13.93
C ASN A 259 35.43 -19.16 14.94
N VAL A 260 35.08 -19.52 16.17
CA VAL A 260 34.86 -18.58 17.28
C VAL A 260 35.75 -18.96 18.47
N THR A 261 36.21 -17.98 19.24
CA THR A 261 37.00 -18.20 20.44
C THR A 261 36.14 -18.00 21.67
N VAL A 262 35.91 -19.07 22.43
CA VAL A 262 35.10 -19.07 23.66
C VAL A 262 36.01 -19.48 24.80
N GLU A 263 36.19 -18.62 25.80
CA GLU A 263 37.06 -18.86 26.96
C GLU A 263 38.51 -19.26 26.59
N GLY A 264 39.00 -18.79 25.44
CA GLY A 264 40.35 -19.11 24.93
C GLY A 264 40.45 -20.44 24.16
N GLN A 265 39.33 -21.15 23.95
CA GLN A 265 39.26 -22.34 23.09
C GLN A 265 38.65 -21.99 21.74
N ASN A 266 39.19 -22.58 20.67
CA ASN A 266 38.62 -22.44 19.33
C ASN A 266 37.46 -23.43 19.16
N VAL A 267 36.28 -22.91 18.84
CA VAL A 267 35.04 -23.64 18.60
C VAL A 267 34.64 -23.43 17.15
N GLU A 268 34.38 -24.52 16.43
CA GLU A 268 33.86 -24.45 15.07
C GLU A 268 32.33 -24.37 15.11
N VAL A 269 31.76 -23.40 14.41
CA VAL A 269 30.32 -23.14 14.36
C VAL A 269 29.76 -23.35 12.96
N LYS A 270 28.50 -23.81 12.90
CA LYS A 270 27.69 -23.97 11.68
C LYS A 270 26.35 -23.24 11.86
N PHE A 271 25.64 -23.00 10.76
CA PHE A 271 24.28 -22.45 10.83
C PHE A 271 23.31 -23.42 11.50
N ALA A 272 22.51 -22.93 12.43
CA ALA A 272 21.36 -23.68 12.93
C ALA A 272 20.26 -23.68 11.88
N THR A 273 19.59 -24.82 11.68
CA THR A 273 18.51 -24.95 10.70
C THR A 273 17.33 -25.71 11.27
N THR A 274 16.12 -25.27 10.97
CA THR A 274 14.87 -25.96 11.31
C THR A 274 14.11 -26.34 10.04
N GLU A 275 13.47 -27.51 10.04
CA GLU A 275 12.60 -27.96 8.95
C GLU A 275 11.19 -27.41 9.12
N GLN A 276 10.76 -26.58 8.16
CA GLN A 276 9.46 -25.93 8.19
C GLN A 276 8.88 -25.78 6.78
N TYR A 277 7.57 -25.54 6.68
CA TYR A 277 6.98 -25.05 5.44
C TYR A 277 7.47 -23.63 5.16
N ILE A 278 7.52 -23.27 3.87
CA ILE A 278 8.01 -21.97 3.42
C ILE A 278 6.97 -21.30 2.56
N VAL A 279 6.68 -20.04 2.84
CA VAL A 279 5.87 -19.18 1.99
C VAL A 279 6.78 -18.48 0.99
N THR A 280 6.39 -18.50 -0.27
CA THR A 280 7.03 -17.73 -1.34
C THR A 280 6.06 -16.68 -1.88
N TYR A 281 6.57 -15.47 -2.11
CA TYR A 281 5.82 -14.39 -2.73
C TYR A 281 6.12 -14.35 -4.23
N LYS A 282 5.06 -14.29 -5.03
CA LYS A 282 5.11 -14.22 -6.51
C LYS A 282 4.58 -12.90 -7.06
N GLY A 283 4.21 -11.97 -6.19
CA GLY A 283 3.84 -10.62 -6.59
C GLY A 283 5.04 -9.72 -6.88
N ASP A 284 4.77 -8.47 -7.19
CA ASP A 284 5.80 -7.44 -7.34
C ASP A 284 5.67 -6.34 -6.28
N ALA A 285 6.77 -5.60 -6.07
CA ALA A 285 6.82 -4.47 -5.15
C ALA A 285 6.33 -3.15 -5.81
N LYS A 286 5.52 -3.24 -6.87
CA LYS A 286 5.05 -2.04 -7.59
C LYS A 286 3.71 -1.59 -7.05
N TYR A 287 3.61 -0.27 -6.86
CA TYR A 287 2.37 0.35 -6.41
C TYR A 287 1.44 0.66 -7.59
N ILE A 288 0.16 0.45 -7.36
CA ILE A 288 -0.94 0.95 -8.18
C ILE A 288 -1.24 2.35 -7.66
N SER A 289 -1.26 3.33 -8.57
CA SER A 289 -1.56 4.71 -8.22
C SER A 289 -2.78 5.22 -8.95
N MET A 290 -3.67 5.88 -8.22
CA MET A 290 -4.89 6.49 -8.74
C MET A 290 -4.85 7.98 -8.42
N VAL A 291 -4.95 8.80 -9.47
CA VAL A 291 -4.67 10.24 -9.41
C VAL A 291 -5.86 10.97 -8.80
N LYS A 292 -5.61 11.87 -7.84
CA LYS A 292 -6.65 12.65 -7.14
C LYS A 292 -6.71 14.13 -7.52
N LYS A 293 -5.80 14.59 -8.38
CA LYS A 293 -5.70 15.99 -8.84
C LYS A 293 -4.85 16.09 -10.11
N THR A 294 -5.04 17.13 -10.90
CA THR A 294 -4.19 17.43 -12.05
C THR A 294 -2.75 17.70 -11.59
N GLY A 295 -1.80 16.83 -11.97
CA GLY A 295 -0.40 16.92 -11.56
C GLY A 295 0.36 15.61 -11.78
N GLY A 296 1.66 15.60 -11.46
CA GLY A 296 2.45 14.36 -11.45
C GLY A 296 2.00 13.42 -10.33
N ILE A 297 2.16 12.11 -10.56
CA ILE A 297 1.85 11.05 -9.59
C ILE A 297 2.74 11.23 -8.35
N ASP A 298 2.13 11.46 -7.19
CA ASP A 298 2.83 11.46 -5.91
C ASP A 298 2.76 10.06 -5.29
N LYS A 299 3.85 9.29 -5.43
CA LYS A 299 3.96 7.93 -4.90
C LYS A 299 3.71 7.83 -3.39
N ALA A 300 3.87 8.90 -2.62
CA ALA A 300 3.62 8.83 -1.18
C ALA A 300 2.13 8.90 -0.84
N THR A 301 1.33 9.54 -1.69
CA THR A 301 -0.06 9.91 -1.36
C THR A 301 -1.10 9.38 -2.34
N ASP A 302 -0.68 8.93 -3.52
CA ASP A 302 -1.58 8.44 -4.59
C ASP A 302 -1.56 6.91 -4.74
N THR A 303 -0.86 6.17 -3.87
CA THR A 303 -0.76 4.70 -3.93
C THR A 303 -1.90 4.03 -3.17
N VAL A 304 -2.61 3.10 -3.82
CA VAL A 304 -3.83 2.50 -3.29
C VAL A 304 -3.64 1.07 -2.77
N ASN A 305 -2.60 0.38 -3.21
CA ASN A 305 -2.30 -1.00 -2.80
C ASN A 305 -1.24 -1.05 -1.69
N GLN A 306 -1.21 -2.20 -1.02
CA GLN A 306 -0.11 -2.64 -0.15
C GLN A 306 0.45 -3.94 -0.75
N THR A 307 1.76 -4.05 -0.81
CA THR A 307 2.46 -5.24 -1.33
C THR A 307 2.80 -6.19 -0.17
N GLY A 308 3.23 -7.42 -0.49
CA GLY A 308 3.66 -8.37 0.55
C GLY A 308 4.77 -7.80 1.44
N GLN A 309 5.67 -6.98 0.88
CA GLN A 309 6.70 -6.28 1.63
C GLN A 309 6.13 -5.25 2.61
N ASP A 310 5.07 -4.54 2.23
CA ASP A 310 4.46 -3.54 3.12
C ASP A 310 3.71 -4.19 4.29
N VAL A 311 3.14 -5.39 4.08
CA VAL A 311 2.34 -6.11 5.08
C VAL A 311 3.19 -6.99 5.98
N PHE A 312 4.18 -7.70 5.42
CA PHE A 312 4.97 -8.70 6.14
C PHE A 312 6.42 -8.28 6.38
N GLY A 313 6.82 -7.11 5.90
CA GLY A 313 8.15 -6.56 6.11
C GLY A 313 9.25 -7.34 5.41
N SER A 314 10.46 -7.19 5.94
CA SER A 314 11.67 -7.86 5.49
C SER A 314 12.37 -8.52 6.67
N ASP A 315 13.05 -9.63 6.43
CA ASP A 315 13.86 -10.32 7.43
C ASP A 315 15.36 -10.18 7.14
N ILE A 316 16.17 -10.86 7.95
CA ILE A 316 17.62 -10.94 7.77
C ILE A 316 18.05 -11.62 6.46
N PHE A 317 17.20 -12.46 5.86
CA PHE A 317 17.48 -13.18 4.62
C PHE A 317 17.17 -12.34 3.37
N ASP A 318 16.42 -11.24 3.55
CA ASP A 318 16.26 -10.18 2.56
C ASP A 318 17.44 -9.17 2.54
N TYR A 319 18.44 -9.31 3.42
CA TYR A 319 19.57 -8.36 3.49
C TYR A 319 20.37 -8.31 2.19
N GLY A 320 20.36 -7.15 1.52
CA GLY A 320 21.00 -6.94 0.22
C GLY A 320 20.08 -7.14 -0.99
N ASN A 321 18.86 -7.62 -0.80
CA ASN A 321 17.85 -7.75 -1.85
C ASN A 321 16.96 -6.51 -1.92
N SER A 322 16.78 -5.97 -3.13
CA SER A 322 15.86 -4.86 -3.40
C SER A 322 15.12 -5.12 -4.70
N PRO A 323 13.79 -5.36 -4.67
CA PRO A 323 12.90 -5.36 -3.50
C PRO A 323 13.08 -6.59 -2.59
N ALA A 324 12.60 -6.50 -1.34
CA ALA A 324 12.56 -7.62 -0.41
C ALA A 324 11.46 -8.62 -0.81
N THR A 325 11.55 -9.87 -0.36
CA THR A 325 10.61 -10.93 -0.74
C THR A 325 9.20 -10.72 -0.18
N GLY A 326 9.04 -9.99 0.93
CA GLY A 326 7.73 -9.78 1.55
C GLY A 326 7.10 -11.04 2.14
N THR A 327 7.92 -12.03 2.51
CA THR A 327 7.49 -13.30 3.14
C THR A 327 8.03 -13.50 4.55
N ALA A 328 8.91 -12.60 4.99
CA ALA A 328 9.62 -12.60 6.26
C ALA A 328 8.77 -13.06 7.45
N MET A 329 7.72 -12.28 7.75
CA MET A 329 6.85 -12.55 8.89
C MET A 329 6.15 -13.92 8.79
N LEU A 330 5.63 -14.30 7.63
CA LEU A 330 4.94 -15.59 7.45
C LEU A 330 5.90 -16.76 7.70
N ASN A 331 7.14 -16.63 7.22
CA ASN A 331 8.18 -17.64 7.43
C ASN A 331 8.65 -17.70 8.89
N ASP A 332 8.63 -16.59 9.62
CA ASP A 332 8.92 -16.55 11.06
C ASP A 332 7.77 -17.12 11.92
N LEU A 333 6.52 -16.97 11.48
CA LEU A 333 5.39 -17.66 12.11
C LEU A 333 5.46 -19.17 11.89
N LEU A 334 5.79 -19.62 10.68
CA LEU A 334 6.01 -21.05 10.39
C LEU A 334 7.21 -21.61 11.17
N TYR A 335 8.22 -20.79 11.44
CA TYR A 335 9.31 -21.13 12.34
C TYR A 335 8.83 -21.33 13.77
N THR A 336 7.95 -20.46 14.25
CA THR A 336 7.32 -20.60 15.57
C THR A 336 6.50 -21.89 15.66
N VAL A 337 5.73 -22.21 14.62
CA VAL A 337 5.00 -23.49 14.51
C VAL A 337 5.95 -24.69 14.59
N ALA A 338 7.06 -24.67 13.85
CA ALA A 338 8.02 -25.77 13.84
C ALA A 338 8.71 -25.96 15.20
N LYS A 339 9.01 -24.88 15.93
CA LYS A 339 9.58 -24.97 17.28
C LYS A 339 8.60 -25.50 18.32
N ILE A 340 7.32 -25.13 18.20
CA ILE A 340 6.26 -25.67 19.05
C ILE A 340 6.04 -27.17 18.74
N ASP A 341 6.09 -27.58 17.47
CA ASP A 341 6.06 -29.01 17.06
C ASP A 341 7.23 -29.82 17.66
N SER A 342 8.38 -29.17 17.87
CA SER A 342 9.55 -29.75 18.56
C SER A 342 9.52 -29.70 20.09
N ALA A 343 8.43 -29.18 20.67
CA ALA A 343 8.21 -29.05 22.12
C ALA A 343 9.24 -28.19 22.90
N ASP A 344 9.79 -27.16 22.27
CA ASP A 344 10.69 -26.20 22.93
C ASP A 344 9.88 -25.08 23.63
N TYR A 345 9.44 -25.36 24.87
CA TYR A 345 8.62 -24.43 25.66
C TYR A 345 9.38 -23.16 26.08
N HIS A 346 10.67 -23.28 26.41
CA HIS A 346 11.50 -22.14 26.83
C HIS A 346 11.73 -21.15 25.69
N TRP A 347 11.98 -21.67 24.48
CA TRP A 347 12.07 -20.84 23.29
C TRP A 347 10.72 -20.20 22.96
N THR A 348 9.63 -20.98 23.00
CA THR A 348 8.28 -20.49 22.67
C THR A 348 7.85 -19.34 23.58
N ALA A 349 8.07 -19.45 24.89
CA ALA A 349 7.66 -18.46 25.88
C ALA A 349 8.38 -17.10 25.72
N ASN A 350 9.57 -17.07 25.12
CA ASN A 350 10.36 -15.86 24.95
C ASN A 350 10.39 -15.41 23.48
N ASP A 351 10.98 -16.23 22.62
CA ASP A 351 11.24 -15.89 21.23
C ASP A 351 9.98 -16.03 20.36
N GLY A 352 9.21 -17.10 20.57
CA GLY A 352 7.93 -17.29 19.88
C GLY A 352 6.95 -16.15 20.16
N LEU A 353 6.91 -15.67 21.40
CA LEU A 353 6.10 -14.50 21.78
C LEU A 353 6.63 -13.22 21.13
N THR A 354 7.94 -12.99 21.14
CA THR A 354 8.57 -11.82 20.49
C THR A 354 8.30 -11.78 18.98
N ILE A 355 8.37 -12.93 18.31
CA ILE A 355 8.02 -13.07 16.90
C ILE A 355 6.55 -12.74 16.68
N SER A 356 5.66 -13.31 17.50
CA SER A 356 4.21 -13.07 17.39
C SER A 356 3.83 -11.61 17.62
N ASP A 357 4.51 -10.95 18.57
CA ASP A 357 4.31 -9.53 18.88
C ASP A 357 4.79 -8.62 17.76
N THR A 358 5.96 -8.93 17.20
CA THR A 358 6.51 -8.19 16.06
C THR A 358 5.63 -8.37 14.84
N ALA A 359 5.19 -9.60 14.58
CA ALA A 359 4.27 -9.93 13.50
C ALA A 359 2.95 -9.15 13.59
N HIS A 360 2.31 -9.16 14.76
CA HIS A 360 1.09 -8.39 15.00
C HIS A 360 1.33 -6.88 14.83
N ALA A 361 2.46 -6.35 15.33
CA ALA A 361 2.80 -4.93 15.20
C ALA A 361 3.03 -4.51 13.74
N THR A 362 3.69 -5.35 12.92
CA THR A 362 3.94 -5.07 11.51
C THR A 362 2.64 -5.02 10.71
N VAL A 363 1.75 -6.01 10.87
CA VAL A 363 0.44 -6.01 10.19
C VAL A 363 -0.42 -4.83 10.65
N LEU A 364 -0.43 -4.52 11.95
CA LEU A 364 -1.15 -3.36 12.47
C LEU A 364 -0.60 -2.04 11.88
N GLY A 365 0.71 -1.95 11.66
CA GLY A 365 1.34 -0.81 10.97
C GLY A 365 0.86 -0.69 9.51
N ALA A 366 0.78 -1.80 8.79
CA ALA A 366 0.26 -1.84 7.42
C ALA A 366 -1.23 -1.45 7.37
N GLN A 367 -2.05 -1.97 8.29
CA GLN A 367 -3.46 -1.61 8.44
C GLN A 367 -3.63 -0.12 8.75
N THR A 368 -2.86 0.41 9.70
CA THR A 368 -2.91 1.84 10.06
C THR A 368 -2.55 2.73 8.88
N THR A 369 -1.54 2.33 8.10
CA THR A 369 -1.15 3.05 6.88
C THR A 369 -2.27 3.01 5.84
N MET A 370 -2.95 1.86 5.68
CA MET A 370 -4.10 1.73 4.78
C MET A 370 -5.27 2.63 5.23
N ALA A 371 -5.61 2.62 6.52
CA ALA A 371 -6.67 3.45 7.09
C ALA A 371 -6.40 4.94 6.90
N ALA A 372 -5.14 5.39 7.12
CA ALA A 372 -4.74 6.77 6.89
C ALA A 372 -4.89 7.19 5.42
N ARG A 373 -4.51 6.31 4.48
CA ARG A 373 -4.70 6.54 3.04
C ARG A 373 -6.19 6.59 2.67
N GLN A 374 -6.98 5.66 3.17
CA GLN A 374 -8.43 5.64 2.95
C GLN A 374 -9.09 6.94 3.43
N GLN A 375 -8.69 7.46 4.60
CA GLN A 375 -9.19 8.73 5.10
C GLN A 375 -8.81 9.90 4.18
N ALA A 376 -7.57 9.93 3.67
CA ALA A 376 -7.12 10.94 2.73
C ALA A 376 -7.91 10.92 1.42
N TYR A 377 -8.21 9.72 0.89
CA TYR A 377 -9.04 9.57 -0.30
C TYR A 377 -10.51 9.94 -0.06
N SER A 378 -11.06 9.63 1.11
CA SER A 378 -12.41 10.09 1.48
C SER A 378 -12.48 11.60 1.54
N ALA A 379 -11.50 12.27 2.16
CA ALA A 379 -11.46 13.73 2.22
C ALA A 379 -11.28 14.36 0.82
N ALA A 380 -10.47 13.74 -0.05
CA ALA A 380 -10.32 14.16 -1.44
C ALA A 380 -11.64 13.97 -2.22
N SER A 381 -12.38 12.88 -1.98
CA SER A 381 -13.72 12.68 -2.55
C SER A 381 -14.66 13.82 -2.17
N ASP A 382 -14.72 14.19 -0.88
CA ASP A 382 -15.59 15.27 -0.40
C ASP A 382 -15.21 16.63 -1.02
N MET A 383 -13.90 16.87 -1.17
CA MET A 383 -13.39 18.08 -1.82
C MET A 383 -13.75 18.11 -3.31
N LEU A 384 -13.64 16.98 -4.02
CA LEU A 384 -14.03 16.89 -5.43
C LEU A 384 -15.53 17.05 -5.62
N THR A 385 -16.37 16.50 -4.73
CA THR A 385 -17.82 16.74 -4.74
C THR A 385 -18.13 18.23 -4.57
N THR A 386 -17.45 18.90 -3.64
CA THR A 386 -17.60 20.35 -3.45
C THR A 386 -17.15 21.14 -4.69
N GLN A 387 -16.07 20.71 -5.35
CA GLN A 387 -15.60 21.33 -6.60
C GLN A 387 -16.56 21.07 -7.75
N ASP A 388 -17.11 19.88 -7.87
CA ASP A 388 -18.12 19.51 -8.87
C ASP A 388 -19.37 20.40 -8.75
N GLU A 389 -19.89 20.56 -7.52
CA GLU A 389 -21.01 21.46 -7.23
C GLU A 389 -20.69 22.92 -7.57
N SER A 390 -19.50 23.40 -7.18
CA SER A 390 -19.07 24.77 -7.46
C SER A 390 -18.87 25.03 -8.96
N ILE A 391 -18.24 24.11 -9.69
CA ILE A 391 -18.02 24.23 -11.14
C ILE A 391 -19.34 24.13 -11.88
N THR A 392 -20.24 23.25 -11.44
CA THR A 392 -21.61 23.14 -11.99
C THR A 392 -22.39 24.43 -11.75
N SER A 393 -22.26 25.06 -10.59
CA SER A 393 -22.83 26.39 -10.33
C SER A 393 -22.23 27.45 -11.25
N ASP A 394 -20.90 27.52 -11.39
CA ASP A 394 -20.23 28.46 -12.28
C ASP A 394 -20.65 28.28 -13.75
N ILE A 395 -20.81 27.03 -14.21
CA ILE A 395 -21.36 26.71 -15.53
C ILE A 395 -22.78 27.23 -15.64
N THR A 396 -23.62 27.00 -14.63
CA THR A 396 -25.00 27.45 -14.59
C THR A 396 -25.09 28.98 -14.63
N ASP A 397 -24.26 29.69 -13.88
CA ASP A 397 -24.25 31.17 -13.85
C ASP A 397 -23.85 31.76 -15.21
N VAL A 398 -22.84 31.16 -15.84
CA VAL A 398 -22.33 31.62 -17.13
C VAL A 398 -23.21 31.21 -18.30
N SER A 399 -23.91 30.07 -18.24
CA SER A 399 -24.66 29.51 -19.37
C SER A 399 -26.18 29.58 -19.27
N SER A 400 -26.75 29.77 -18.08
CA SER A 400 -28.21 29.77 -17.91
C SER A 400 -28.86 31.06 -18.40
N THR A 401 -30.05 30.89 -18.96
CA THR A 401 -30.96 31.98 -19.34
C THR A 401 -31.99 32.21 -18.24
N ASP A 402 -32.34 33.48 -18.01
CA ASP A 402 -33.51 33.84 -17.20
C ASP A 402 -34.77 33.56 -18.03
N VAL A 403 -35.43 32.44 -17.74
CA VAL A 403 -36.59 31.95 -18.50
C VAL A 403 -37.77 32.93 -18.43
N ALA A 404 -37.93 33.66 -17.33
CA ALA A 404 -39.00 34.63 -17.16
C ALA A 404 -38.78 35.85 -18.07
N LYS A 405 -37.55 36.37 -18.09
CA LYS A 405 -37.15 37.44 -19.00
C LYS A 405 -37.14 36.97 -20.47
N LEU A 406 -36.76 35.73 -20.73
CA LEU A 406 -36.80 35.16 -22.08
C LEU A 406 -38.24 35.10 -22.60
N ALA A 407 -39.18 34.63 -21.79
CA ALA A 407 -40.58 34.50 -22.18
C ALA A 407 -41.19 35.86 -22.58
N THR A 408 -40.90 36.92 -21.81
CA THR A 408 -41.39 38.27 -22.13
C THR A 408 -40.78 38.80 -23.44
N MET A 409 -39.47 38.62 -23.62
CA MET A 409 -38.79 39.02 -24.86
C MET A 409 -39.27 38.22 -26.07
N LEU A 410 -39.49 36.91 -25.94
CA LEU A 410 -40.04 36.08 -27.01
C LEU A 410 -41.41 36.57 -27.46
N MET A 411 -42.30 36.88 -26.52
CA MET A 411 -43.63 37.43 -26.82
C MET A 411 -43.52 38.81 -27.48
N GLU A 412 -42.62 39.68 -27.01
CA GLU A 412 -42.38 41.00 -27.60
C GLU A 412 -41.92 40.88 -29.05
N TYR A 413 -40.88 40.08 -29.34
CA TYR A 413 -40.37 39.90 -30.69
C TYR A 413 -41.34 39.17 -31.62
N GLN A 414 -42.10 38.19 -31.11
CA GLN A 414 -43.17 37.55 -31.87
C GLN A 414 -44.27 38.56 -32.26
N THR A 415 -44.62 39.45 -31.33
CA THR A 415 -45.59 40.53 -31.56
C THR A 415 -45.04 41.53 -32.57
N ILE A 416 -43.80 41.99 -32.42
CA ILE A 416 -43.15 42.92 -33.36
C ILE A 416 -43.05 42.31 -34.76
N TYR A 417 -42.69 41.03 -34.88
CA TYR A 417 -42.60 40.34 -36.16
C TYR A 417 -43.98 40.23 -36.85
N SER A 418 -45.03 39.84 -36.12
CA SER A 418 -46.39 39.78 -36.68
C SER A 418 -46.95 41.16 -37.08
N LEU A 419 -46.69 42.19 -36.26
CA LEU A 419 -47.04 43.58 -36.59
C LEU A 419 -46.28 44.04 -37.84
N SER A 420 -44.98 43.75 -37.93
CA SER A 420 -44.15 44.09 -39.08
C SER A 420 -44.64 43.41 -40.35
N LEU A 421 -45.00 42.12 -40.31
CA LEU A 421 -45.64 41.39 -41.41
C LEU A 421 -46.95 42.07 -41.87
N SER A 422 -47.79 42.51 -40.93
CA SER A 422 -49.05 43.22 -41.22
C SER A 422 -48.83 44.62 -41.83
N VAL A 423 -47.72 45.27 -41.51
CA VAL A 423 -47.34 46.58 -42.06
C VAL A 423 -46.71 46.39 -43.44
N GLY A 424 -45.94 45.32 -43.66
CA GLY A 424 -45.40 44.98 -44.98
C GLY A 424 -46.46 44.69 -46.01
N SER A 425 -47.54 44.01 -45.63
CA SER A 425 -48.68 43.79 -46.51
C SER A 425 -49.40 45.09 -46.92
N LYS A 426 -49.16 46.21 -46.20
CA LYS A 426 -49.65 47.55 -46.53
C LYS A 426 -48.64 48.44 -47.27
N ILE A 427 -47.33 48.18 -47.15
CA ILE A 427 -46.24 48.99 -47.75
C ILE A 427 -45.70 48.38 -49.05
N LEU A 428 -45.85 47.07 -49.26
CA LEU A 428 -45.71 46.50 -50.59
C LEU A 428 -46.76 47.16 -51.48
N PRO A 429 -46.37 47.86 -52.56
CA PRO A 429 -47.32 48.63 -53.34
C PRO A 429 -48.43 47.69 -53.80
N GLY A 430 -49.68 48.10 -53.58
CA GLY A 430 -50.82 47.50 -54.25
C GLY A 430 -50.45 47.35 -55.72
N THR A 431 -50.64 46.14 -56.24
CA THR A 431 -50.45 45.87 -57.68
C THR A 431 -51.15 46.96 -58.48
N LEU A 432 -50.61 47.32 -59.66
CA LEU A 432 -51.08 48.40 -60.56
C LEU A 432 -52.62 48.53 -60.75
N ALA A 433 -53.40 47.51 -60.41
CA ALA A 433 -54.85 47.52 -60.36
C ALA A 433 -55.47 48.55 -59.37
N ASP A 434 -54.79 48.95 -58.29
CA ASP A 434 -55.36 49.89 -57.29
C ASP A 434 -55.12 51.38 -57.64
N TYR A 435 -54.27 51.64 -58.65
CA TYR A 435 -54.08 52.98 -59.24
C TYR A 435 -55.05 53.26 -60.41
N LEU A 436 -55.95 52.30 -60.71
CA LEU A 436 -56.85 52.31 -61.87
C LEU A 436 -58.34 52.39 -61.49
N HIS A 437 -58.67 52.99 -60.33
CA HIS A 437 -60.04 53.34 -59.96
C HIS A 437 -60.22 54.84 -59.69
#